data_AF-A0A557SYP6-F1
#
_entry.id   AF-A0A557SYP6-F1
#
_cell.length_a   1.000
_cell.length_b   1.000
_cell.length_c   1.000
_cell.angle_alpha   90.00
_cell.angle_beta   90.00
_cell.angle_gamma   90.00
#
_symmetry.space_group_name_H-M   'P 1'
#
loop_
_entity.id
_entity.type
_entity.pdbx_description
1 polymer ?
#
loop_
_entity_poly.entity_id
_entity_poly.type
_entity_poly.pdbx_seq_one_letter_code
_entity_poly.pdbx_strand_id
1 'polypeptide(L)'
;MNKVMKLCFDGAALKQSLSNRNTNKTVRINSFYACTLLLLIGSIVIFWGLKDVNAQSSQSGQFKVIVQVQNTGNLDEQGALHVAIDGLRDPQTKSGLIFPALQTVSYTFEFSSAQVPVGKGFTAEVIYGDDEIKRALGVNSAANTPETVTLTIP
;
A
#
# COMPACT_ATOMS: atom_id res chain seq x y z
N MET A 1 -47.10 -53.99 26.51
CA MET A 1 -47.74 -53.72 25.19
C MET A 1 -47.02 -52.53 24.58
N ASN A 2 -46.45 -52.48 23.38
CA ASN A 2 -46.22 -53.39 22.25
C ASN A 2 -44.92 -52.86 21.58
N LYS A 3 -43.90 -53.70 21.42
CA LYS A 3 -43.57 -54.47 20.20
C LYS A 3 -42.57 -53.74 19.29
N VAL A 4 -41.35 -54.26 19.31
CA VAL A 4 -40.22 -54.02 18.41
C VAL A 4 -40.63 -54.26 16.96
N MET A 5 -40.18 -53.41 16.03
CA MET A 5 -40.03 -53.79 14.63
C MET A 5 -38.66 -53.38 14.09
N LYS A 6 -37.81 -54.40 13.99
CA LYS A 6 -36.52 -54.44 13.30
C LYS A 6 -36.83 -54.89 11.88
N LEU A 7 -36.56 -54.05 10.89
CA LEU A 7 -36.72 -54.40 9.47
C LEU A 7 -35.46 -55.11 9.00
N CYS A 8 -35.54 -56.44 8.96
CA CYS A 8 -34.65 -57.28 8.17
C CYS A 8 -35.28 -57.41 6.77
N PHE A 9 -34.50 -57.21 5.72
CA PHE A 9 -34.83 -57.69 4.38
C PHE A 9 -33.73 -58.64 3.97
N ASP A 10 -34.13 -59.89 3.70
CA ASP A 10 -33.30 -60.96 3.17
C ASP A 10 -34.12 -61.69 2.11
N GLY A 11 -33.47 -62.10 1.02
CA GLY A 11 -34.03 -62.93 -0.04
C GLY A 11 -34.01 -62.27 -1.42
N ALA A 12 -33.72 -62.96 -2.52
CA ALA A 12 -33.23 -64.32 -2.70
C ALA A 12 -32.63 -64.46 -4.13
N ALA A 13 -31.90 -65.56 -4.30
CA ALA A 13 -31.03 -65.98 -5.40
C ALA A 13 -31.61 -66.11 -6.84
N LEU A 14 -30.65 -66.45 -7.74
CA LEU A 14 -30.68 -67.09 -9.07
C LEU A 14 -30.29 -66.13 -10.21
N LYS A 15 -29.32 -66.39 -11.11
CA LYS A 15 -28.96 -67.64 -11.80
C LYS A 15 -27.58 -67.53 -12.51
N GLN A 16 -26.90 -68.67 -12.60
CA GLN A 16 -25.70 -69.10 -13.37
C GLN A 16 -25.21 -68.28 -14.58
N SER A 17 -23.87 -68.21 -14.80
CA SER A 17 -23.14 -69.15 -15.70
C SER A 17 -21.66 -68.76 -15.87
N LEU A 18 -20.78 -69.78 -15.91
CA LEU A 18 -19.34 -69.69 -16.18
C LEU A 18 -19.05 -69.14 -17.58
N SER A 19 -18.04 -68.27 -17.73
CA SER A 19 -17.21 -68.31 -18.93
C SER A 19 -15.77 -67.89 -18.66
N ASN A 20 -14.90 -68.72 -19.20
CA ASN A 20 -13.47 -68.85 -19.05
C ASN A 20 -12.75 -67.99 -20.10
N ARG A 21 -11.78 -67.16 -19.70
CA ARG A 21 -10.47 -67.13 -20.39
C ARG A 21 -9.45 -66.26 -19.68
N ASN A 22 -8.42 -66.97 -19.24
CA ASN A 22 -7.10 -66.46 -18.95
C ASN A 22 -6.43 -65.98 -20.25
N THR A 23 -5.98 -64.73 -20.30
CA THR A 23 -4.80 -64.35 -21.08
C THR A 23 -4.00 -63.32 -20.29
N ASN A 24 -2.90 -63.78 -19.71
CA ASN A 24 -1.77 -62.96 -19.34
C ASN A 24 -1.42 -61.99 -20.48
N LYS A 25 -1.54 -60.68 -20.23
CA LYS A 25 -0.61 -59.71 -20.79
C LYS A 25 -0.31 -58.64 -19.75
N THR A 26 0.75 -58.88 -19.01
CA THR A 26 1.60 -57.84 -18.44
C THR A 26 2.00 -56.91 -19.56
N VAL A 27 1.35 -55.75 -19.65
CA VAL A 27 1.85 -54.64 -20.46
C VAL A 27 2.32 -53.56 -19.51
N ARG A 28 3.64 -53.57 -19.25
CA ARG A 28 4.35 -52.39 -18.77
C ARG A 28 4.22 -51.34 -19.85
N ILE A 29 3.43 -50.30 -19.61
CA ILE A 29 3.46 -49.10 -20.43
C ILE A 29 3.94 -47.96 -19.54
N ASN A 30 5.06 -47.42 -19.98
CA ASN A 30 5.91 -46.48 -19.26
C ASN A 30 5.17 -45.17 -18.97
N SER A 31 5.01 -44.95 -17.67
CA SER A 31 4.70 -43.68 -17.01
C SER A 31 5.77 -42.63 -17.35
N PHE A 32 5.57 -41.81 -18.37
CA PHE A 32 6.31 -40.55 -18.52
C PHE A 32 5.54 -39.38 -19.16
N TYR A 33 4.29 -39.58 -19.61
CA TYR A 33 3.53 -38.50 -20.27
C TYR A 33 2.34 -37.95 -19.49
N ALA A 34 1.98 -38.53 -18.33
CA ALA A 34 0.89 -37.99 -17.50
C ALA A 34 1.33 -36.84 -16.56
N CYS A 35 2.64 -36.69 -16.30
CA CYS A 35 3.16 -35.66 -15.39
C CYS A 35 3.36 -34.29 -16.05
N THR A 36 3.51 -34.21 -17.38
CA THR A 36 3.75 -32.93 -18.06
C THR A 36 2.48 -32.11 -18.28
N LEU A 37 1.29 -32.73 -18.32
CA LEU A 37 0.03 -32.01 -18.49
C LEU A 37 -0.46 -31.30 -17.21
N LEU A 38 -0.15 -31.86 -16.03
CA LEU A 38 -0.55 -31.28 -14.74
C LEU A 38 0.28 -30.04 -14.35
N LEU A 39 1.50 -29.91 -14.87
CA LEU A 39 2.33 -28.71 -14.65
C LEU A 39 1.87 -27.51 -15.49
N LEU A 40 1.16 -27.72 -16.61
CA LEU A 40 0.71 -26.61 -17.46
C LEU A 40 -0.60 -25.98 -16.94
N ILE A 41 -1.51 -26.77 -16.37
CA ILE A 41 -2.80 -26.29 -15.86
C ILE A 41 -2.66 -25.73 -14.42
N GLY A 42 -1.70 -26.24 -13.64
CA GLY A 42 -1.38 -25.70 -12.31
C GLY A 42 -0.77 -24.29 -12.32
N SER A 43 -0.40 -23.76 -13.49
CA SER A 43 0.28 -22.47 -13.62
C SER A 43 -0.67 -21.26 -13.79
N ILE A 44 -1.96 -21.47 -14.06
CA ILE A 44 -2.88 -20.35 -14.40
C ILE A 44 -3.67 -19.83 -13.19
N VAL A 45 -3.73 -20.57 -12.07
CA VAL A 45 -4.61 -20.20 -10.93
C VAL A 45 -3.92 -19.34 -9.86
N ILE A 46 -2.62 -19.02 -9.99
CA ILE A 46 -1.92 -18.19 -8.99
C ILE A 46 -2.02 -16.68 -9.31
N PHE A 47 -2.53 -16.28 -10.49
CA PHE A 47 -2.43 -14.88 -10.94
C PHE A 47 -3.61 -13.95 -10.60
N TRP A 48 -4.60 -14.39 -9.81
CA TRP A 48 -5.74 -13.53 -9.42
C TRP A 48 -6.01 -13.50 -7.91
N GLY A 49 -5.05 -13.95 -7.10
CA GLY A 49 -5.17 -14.09 -5.64
C GLY A 49 -4.36 -13.10 -4.80
N LEU A 50 -3.62 -12.18 -5.42
CA LEU A 50 -2.98 -11.06 -4.74
C LEU A 50 -3.62 -9.79 -5.30
N LYS A 51 -4.86 -9.52 -4.90
CA LYS A 51 -5.24 -8.12 -4.71
C LYS A 51 -4.22 -7.60 -3.71
N ASP A 52 -3.43 -6.62 -4.11
CA ASP A 52 -2.47 -5.96 -3.25
C ASP A 52 -3.19 -5.54 -1.96
N VAL A 53 -3.11 -6.40 -0.94
CA VAL A 53 -2.93 -5.91 0.40
C VAL A 53 -1.54 -5.31 0.33
N ASN A 54 -1.49 -4.06 -0.16
CA ASN A 54 -0.47 -3.12 0.21
C ASN A 54 -0.52 -3.14 1.73
N ALA A 55 0.23 -4.07 2.32
CA ALA A 55 0.53 -4.10 3.72
C ALA A 55 1.28 -2.79 3.89
N GLN A 56 0.52 -1.75 4.22
CA GLN A 56 0.97 -0.41 4.45
C GLN A 56 2.01 -0.59 5.55
N SER A 57 3.27 -0.73 5.11
CA SER A 57 4.40 -0.93 6.00
C SER A 57 4.26 0.23 6.95
N SER A 58 4.00 -0.08 8.21
CA SER A 58 3.75 0.96 9.21
C SER A 58 5.01 1.79 9.23
N GLN A 59 4.94 2.95 8.60
CA GLN A 59 6.10 3.76 8.28
C GLN A 59 6.54 4.34 9.62
N SER A 60 7.43 3.62 10.30
CA SER A 60 7.92 3.99 11.62
C SER A 60 9.06 4.98 11.42
N GLY A 61 8.88 6.21 11.90
CA GLY A 61 9.89 7.25 11.76
C GLY A 61 9.28 8.64 11.76
N GLN A 62 10.13 9.62 11.46
CA GLN A 62 9.73 10.99 11.25
C GLN A 62 9.80 11.33 9.76
N PHE A 63 8.77 11.99 9.27
CA PHE A 63 8.76 12.66 7.98
C PHE A 63 9.16 14.13 8.19
N LYS A 64 10.07 14.63 7.37
CA LYS A 64 10.56 16.02 7.48
C LYS A 64 10.20 16.81 6.24
N VAL A 65 9.65 17.99 6.44
CA VAL A 65 9.44 18.99 5.38
C VAL A 65 10.39 20.15 5.62
N ILE A 66 11.24 20.44 4.65
CA ILE A 66 12.15 21.58 4.63
C ILE A 66 11.52 22.64 3.74
N VAL A 67 11.07 23.74 4.35
CA VAL A 67 10.53 24.88 3.63
C VAL A 67 11.62 25.92 3.46
N GLN A 68 11.98 26.22 2.22
CA GLN A 68 12.90 27.28 1.87
C GLN A 68 12.10 28.51 1.46
N VAL A 69 12.35 29.65 2.10
CA VAL A 69 11.80 30.94 1.70
C VAL A 69 12.92 31.76 1.10
N GLN A 70 12.78 32.09 -0.18
CA GLN A 70 13.66 32.98 -0.91
C GLN A 70 13.01 34.35 -0.98
N ASN A 71 13.57 35.32 -0.26
CA ASN A 71 13.17 36.71 -0.38
C ASN A 71 13.98 37.36 -1.50
N THR A 72 13.30 37.76 -2.57
CA THR A 72 13.89 38.45 -3.73
C THR A 72 13.78 39.97 -3.64
N GLY A 73 13.10 40.47 -2.61
CA GLY A 73 12.96 41.88 -2.29
C GLY A 73 14.23 42.50 -1.73
N ASN A 74 14.21 43.83 -1.75
CA ASN A 74 15.28 44.67 -1.21
C ASN A 74 15.05 45.06 0.26
N LEU A 75 14.00 44.54 0.89
CA LEU A 75 13.66 44.75 2.30
C LEU A 75 13.48 43.41 3.01
N ASP A 76 13.72 43.43 4.32
CA ASP A 76 13.44 42.28 5.16
C ASP A 76 11.93 42.15 5.35
N GLU A 77 11.42 40.93 5.21
CA GLU A 77 10.00 40.63 5.40
C GLU A 77 9.76 39.90 6.72
N GLN A 78 8.67 40.22 7.38
CA GLN A 78 8.21 39.49 8.57
C GLN A 78 7.03 38.60 8.22
N GLY A 79 6.95 37.43 8.85
CA GLY A 79 5.87 36.53 8.52
C GLY A 79 5.79 35.25 9.34
N ALA A 80 5.03 34.31 8.77
CA ALA A 80 4.79 33.00 9.32
C ALA A 80 4.84 31.92 8.23
N LEU A 81 5.17 30.71 8.64
CA LEU A 81 5.12 29.51 7.82
C LEU A 81 4.11 28.53 8.40
N HIS A 82 3.30 27.97 7.52
CA HIS A 82 2.34 26.92 7.84
C HIS A 82 2.61 25.71 6.96
N VAL A 83 2.60 24.52 7.55
CA VAL A 83 2.68 23.26 6.79
C VAL A 83 1.50 22.38 7.19
N ALA A 84 0.61 22.16 6.23
CA ALA A 84 -0.57 21.32 6.35
C ALA A 84 -0.36 20.00 5.61
N ILE A 85 -0.70 18.88 6.24
CA ILE A 85 -0.74 17.57 5.58
C ILE A 85 -2.18 17.31 5.12
N ASP A 86 -2.35 16.77 3.92
CA ASP A 86 -3.67 16.55 3.33
C ASP A 86 -4.56 15.67 4.22
N GLY A 87 -5.71 16.18 4.64
CA GLY A 87 -6.65 15.43 5.49
C GLY A 87 -6.26 15.32 6.97
N LEU A 88 -5.18 15.97 7.42
CA LEU A 88 -5.00 16.30 8.84
C LEU A 88 -5.62 17.67 9.14
N ARG A 89 -6.12 17.85 10.36
CA ARG A 89 -6.76 19.10 10.79
C ARG A 89 -5.78 20.09 11.42
N ASP A 90 -4.61 19.61 11.84
CA ASP A 90 -3.67 20.37 12.66
C ASP A 90 -2.41 20.68 11.84
N PRO A 91 -2.35 21.84 11.16
CA PRO A 91 -1.13 22.28 10.50
C PRO A 91 -0.07 22.68 11.53
N GLN A 92 1.20 22.44 11.21
CA GLN A 92 2.29 22.98 12.02
C GLN A 92 2.60 24.41 11.59
N THR A 93 2.84 25.28 12.56
CA THR A 93 3.04 26.72 12.33
C THR A 93 4.32 27.21 12.99
N LYS A 94 5.05 28.07 12.30
CA LYS A 94 6.13 28.89 12.85
C LYS A 94 5.85 30.35 12.53
N SER A 95 5.67 31.20 13.54
CA SER A 95 5.34 32.62 13.39
C SER A 95 6.48 33.52 13.91
N GLY A 96 6.40 34.82 13.60
CA GLY A 96 7.40 35.80 14.02
C GLY A 96 8.76 35.58 13.34
N LEU A 97 8.74 35.05 12.12
CA LEU A 97 9.93 34.80 11.32
C LEU A 97 10.35 36.07 10.60
N ILE A 98 11.66 36.21 10.40
CA ILE A 98 12.24 37.24 9.53
C ILE A 98 12.81 36.54 8.29
N PHE A 99 12.47 37.06 7.12
CA PHE A 99 12.97 36.64 5.82
C PHE A 99 13.88 37.75 5.29
N PRO A 100 15.21 37.65 5.45
CA PRO A 100 16.12 38.72 5.11
C PRO A 100 16.13 39.03 3.61
N ALA A 101 16.27 40.30 3.23
CA ALA A 101 16.34 40.75 1.85
C ALA A 101 17.40 39.98 1.06
N LEU A 102 17.07 39.61 -0.19
CA LEU A 102 17.96 38.92 -1.13
C LEU A 102 18.57 37.60 -0.62
N GLN A 103 17.94 36.95 0.36
CA GLN A 103 18.44 35.72 0.97
C GLN A 103 17.43 34.58 0.91
N THR A 104 17.94 33.35 1.03
CA THR A 104 17.15 32.14 1.22
C THR A 104 17.35 31.61 2.62
N VAL A 105 16.26 31.42 3.35
CA VAL A 105 16.25 30.82 4.69
C VAL A 105 15.47 29.50 4.68
N SER A 106 15.90 28.53 5.47
CA SER A 106 15.32 27.18 5.50
C SER A 106 14.74 26.86 6.87
N TYR A 107 13.55 26.26 6.89
CA TYR A 107 12.84 25.87 8.10
C TYR A 107 12.37 24.43 8.02
N THR A 108 12.72 23.63 9.03
CA THR A 108 12.32 22.22 9.10
C THR A 108 11.07 22.03 9.95
N PHE A 109 10.12 21.26 9.44
CA PHE A 109 8.92 20.77 10.10
C PHE A 109 8.99 19.25 10.20
N GLU A 110 8.59 18.69 11.34
CA GLU A 110 8.72 17.26 11.61
C GLU A 110 7.35 16.67 11.93
N PHE A 111 6.96 15.66 11.16
CA PHE A 111 5.70 14.94 11.28
C PHE A 111 5.96 13.47 11.57
N SER A 112 4.98 12.77 12.10
CA SER A 112 5.05 11.31 12.19
C SER A 112 4.87 10.70 10.80
N SER A 113 5.74 9.76 10.42
CA SER A 113 5.59 9.00 9.17
C SER A 113 4.28 8.17 9.14
N ALA A 114 3.66 7.90 10.30
CA ALA A 114 2.34 7.28 10.36
C ALA A 114 1.21 8.23 9.94
N GLN A 115 1.38 9.53 10.16
CA GLN A 115 0.43 10.57 9.75
C GLN A 115 0.62 10.97 8.28
N VAL A 116 1.87 10.85 7.80
CA VAL A 116 2.27 11.20 6.43
C VAL A 116 2.89 9.99 5.73
N PRO A 117 2.08 8.98 5.33
CA PRO A 117 2.61 7.84 4.59
C PRO A 117 3.16 8.25 3.21
N VAL A 118 3.99 7.41 2.57
CA VAL A 118 4.44 7.63 1.19
C VAL A 118 3.23 7.82 0.27
N GLY A 119 3.30 8.80 -0.62
CA GLY A 119 2.23 9.23 -1.52
C GLY A 119 1.26 10.23 -0.90
N LYS A 120 1.39 10.55 0.40
CA LYS A 120 0.57 11.57 1.06
C LYS A 120 1.07 12.98 0.69
N GLY A 121 0.16 13.84 0.28
CA GLY A 121 0.44 15.24 -0.04
C GLY A 121 0.53 16.15 1.18
N PHE A 122 1.21 17.28 0.99
CA PHE A 122 1.26 18.38 1.94
C PHE A 122 1.30 19.72 1.20
N THR A 123 0.88 20.77 1.90
CA THR A 123 0.93 22.16 1.45
C THR A 123 1.78 22.96 2.44
N ALA A 124 2.83 23.62 1.93
CA ALA A 124 3.58 24.62 2.67
C ALA A 124 3.13 26.02 2.24
N GLU A 125 2.86 26.89 3.19
CA GLU A 125 2.41 28.25 2.98
C GLU A 125 3.34 29.22 3.71
N VAL A 126 3.67 30.33 3.06
CA VAL A 126 4.29 31.49 3.70
C VAL A 126 3.30 32.64 3.68
N ILE A 127 3.12 33.26 4.84
CA ILE A 127 2.38 34.51 5.01
C ILE A 127 3.41 35.58 5.35
N TYR A 128 3.43 36.69 4.62
CA TYR A 128 4.40 37.78 4.80
C TYR A 128 3.77 39.14 4.49
N GLY A 129 4.43 40.22 4.92
CA GLY A 129 3.93 41.58 4.73
C GLY A 129 2.54 41.79 5.34
N ASP A 130 1.68 42.50 4.60
CA ASP A 130 0.27 42.75 4.96
C ASP A 130 -0.63 41.58 4.50
N ASP A 131 -0.35 40.37 4.98
CA ASP A 131 -1.11 39.13 4.71
C ASP A 131 -0.99 38.58 3.28
N GLU A 132 0.13 38.81 2.59
CA GLU A 132 0.40 38.13 1.32
C GLU A 132 0.71 36.65 1.55
N ILE A 133 0.17 35.77 0.69
CA ILE A 133 0.31 34.31 0.83
C ILE A 133 0.96 33.71 -0.43
N LYS A 134 2.00 32.89 -0.24
CA LYS A 134 2.52 31.97 -1.28
C LYS A 134 2.42 30.54 -0.81
N ARG A 135 2.24 29.62 -1.76
CA ARG A 135 2.00 28.19 -1.49
C ARG A 135 2.90 27.32 -2.36
N ALA A 136 3.36 26.22 -1.80
CA ALA A 136 4.06 25.16 -2.49
C ALA A 136 3.43 23.83 -2.08
N LEU A 137 3.19 22.98 -3.07
CA LEU A 137 2.67 21.64 -2.87
C LEU A 137 3.83 20.64 -2.88
N GLY A 138 3.70 19.59 -2.09
CA GLY A 138 4.64 18.47 -2.09
C GLY A 138 3.95 17.16 -1.77
N VAL A 139 4.68 16.07 -1.94
CA VAL A 139 4.24 14.71 -1.63
C VAL A 139 5.38 14.00 -0.93
N ASN A 140 5.08 13.19 0.09
CA ASN A 140 6.07 12.27 0.65
C ASN A 140 6.44 11.21 -0.40
N SER A 141 7.55 11.41 -1.12
CA SER A 141 7.94 10.57 -2.26
C SER A 141 8.63 9.26 -1.84
N ALA A 142 9.31 9.26 -0.69
CA ALA A 142 10.09 8.14 -0.22
C ALA A 142 10.13 8.07 1.31
N ALA A 143 10.13 6.84 1.85
CA ALA A 143 10.16 6.64 3.28
C ALA A 143 11.45 7.19 3.92
N ASN A 144 11.29 8.01 4.96
CA ASN A 144 12.37 8.60 5.76
C ASN A 144 13.28 9.58 4.99
N THR A 145 12.84 10.08 3.85
CA THR A 145 13.54 11.14 3.12
C THR A 145 12.89 12.49 3.41
N PRO A 146 13.66 13.54 3.73
CA PRO A 146 13.12 14.90 3.84
C PRO A 146 12.64 15.40 2.48
N GLU A 147 11.49 16.06 2.46
CA GLU A 147 10.97 16.75 1.28
C GLU A 147 11.30 18.23 1.35
N THR A 148 11.83 18.80 0.28
CA THR A 148 12.17 20.23 0.23
C THR A 148 11.25 20.95 -0.74
N VAL A 149 10.70 22.08 -0.30
CA VAL A 149 9.89 22.97 -1.14
C VAL A 149 10.42 24.40 -1.01
N THR A 150 10.38 25.14 -2.11
CA THR A 150 10.84 26.53 -2.17
C THR A 150 9.67 27.47 -2.45
N LEU A 151 9.59 28.55 -1.66
CA LEU A 151 8.63 29.64 -1.78
C LEU A 151 9.41 30.92 -2.09
N THR A 152 9.05 31.61 -3.16
CA THR A 152 9.68 32.89 -3.53
C THR A 152 8.74 34.04 -3.16
N ILE A 153 9.24 34.98 -2.36
CA ILE A 153 8.55 36.22 -1.98
C ILE A 153 9.27 37.43 -2.60
N PRO A 154 8.54 38.49 -3.01
CA PRO A 154 9.09 39.67 -3.65
C PRO A 154 9.80 40.60 -2.69
#